data_AF-A0A2D7H8S7-F1
#
_entry.id   AF-A0A2D7H8S7-F1
#
_cell.length_a   1.000
_cell.length_b   1.000
_cell.length_c   1.000
_cell.angle_alpha   90.00
_cell.angle_beta   90.00
_cell.angle_gamma   90.00
#
_symmetry.space_group_name_H-M   'P 1'
#
loop_
_entity.id
_entity.type
_entity.pdbx_description
1 polymer ?
#
loop_
_entity_poly.entity_id
_entity_poly.type
_entity_poly.pdbx_seq_one_letter_code
_entity_poly.pdbx_strand_id
1 'polypeptide(L)'
;MKHDRKTNQDDYQGCLHCGAVLNAGADFCRECGSSDSDGWRDEVDFGDDEFDYDEYVKEEFSASGLNRQTPTLWRWVAMGLIVLLGLVFLLALR
;
A
#
# COMPACT_ATOMS: atom_id res chain seq x y z
N MET A 1 -16.70 19.69 -32.97
CA MET A 1 -15.31 20.12 -32.69
C MET A 1 -14.50 18.84 -32.60
N LYS A 2 -13.65 18.56 -33.59
CA LYS A 2 -12.84 17.34 -33.65
C LYS A 2 -11.54 17.64 -32.91
N HIS A 3 -11.26 16.92 -31.82
CA HIS A 3 -9.97 17.03 -31.15
C HIS A 3 -8.92 16.28 -31.99
N ASP A 4 -8.04 17.04 -32.63
CA ASP A 4 -6.84 16.51 -33.30
C ASP A 4 -5.87 15.98 -32.24
N ARG A 5 -5.81 14.65 -32.08
CA ARG A 5 -4.88 13.94 -31.19
C ARG A 5 -3.47 14.04 -31.76
N LYS A 6 -2.59 14.84 -31.14
CA LYS A 6 -1.19 14.98 -31.54
C LYS A 6 -0.43 13.67 -31.26
N THR A 7 0.08 13.05 -32.32
CA THR A 7 0.89 11.83 -32.29
C THR A 7 2.34 12.16 -31.96
N ASN A 8 2.76 12.01 -30.71
CA ASN A 8 4.17 11.76 -30.38
C ASN A 8 4.30 11.29 -28.92
N GLN A 9 4.27 9.98 -28.69
CA GLN A 9 5.12 9.29 -27.71
C GLN A 9 4.85 7.78 -27.81
N ASP A 10 5.88 7.00 -28.15
CA ASP A 10 6.13 5.59 -27.82
C ASP A 10 4.93 4.62 -27.95
N ASP A 11 4.87 3.88 -29.06
CA ASP A 11 3.83 2.90 -29.47
C ASP A 11 3.63 1.71 -28.51
N TYR A 12 3.32 1.95 -27.24
CA TYR A 12 2.76 0.90 -26.39
C TYR A 12 1.32 0.64 -26.81
N GLN A 13 1.15 -0.27 -27.77
CA GLN A 13 -0.15 -0.69 -28.27
C GLN A 13 -0.75 -1.79 -27.38
N GLY A 14 -0.71 -1.63 -26.06
CA GLY A 14 -1.23 -2.61 -25.10
C GLY A 14 -2.30 -1.99 -24.20
N CYS A 15 -3.35 -2.76 -23.92
CA CYS A 15 -4.33 -2.41 -22.90
C CYS A 15 -3.68 -2.42 -21.52
N LEU A 16 -3.77 -1.33 -20.75
CA LEU A 16 -3.22 -1.23 -19.39
C LEU A 16 -3.96 -2.14 -18.38
N HIS A 17 -5.20 -2.50 -18.70
CA HIS A 17 -6.02 -3.34 -17.84
C HIS A 17 -5.77 -4.84 -18.05
N CYS A 18 -5.63 -5.30 -19.30
CA CYS A 18 -5.55 -6.73 -19.61
C CYS A 18 -4.35 -7.16 -20.47
N GLY A 19 -3.56 -6.20 -20.97
CA GLY A 19 -2.38 -6.46 -21.81
C GLY A 19 -2.68 -6.82 -23.26
N ALA A 20 -3.94 -6.84 -23.69
CA ALA A 20 -4.30 -7.13 -25.09
C ALA A 20 -3.72 -6.07 -26.04
N VAL A 21 -3.30 -6.50 -27.23
CA VAL A 21 -2.80 -5.59 -28.26
C VAL A 21 -3.95 -4.74 -28.80
N LEU A 22 -3.72 -3.43 -28.88
CA LEU A 22 -4.68 -2.43 -29.33
C LEU A 22 -4.37 -2.02 -30.77
N ASN A 23 -5.41 -1.68 -31.52
CA ASN A 23 -5.24 -1.04 -32.82
C ASN A 23 -4.84 0.42 -32.62
N ALA A 24 -4.14 0.99 -33.60
CA ALA A 24 -3.85 2.41 -33.62
C ALA A 24 -5.15 3.24 -33.51
N GLY A 25 -5.22 4.11 -32.50
CA GLY A 25 -6.38 4.97 -32.25
C GLY A 25 -7.60 4.27 -31.66
N ALA A 26 -7.44 3.12 -31.01
CA ALA A 26 -8.53 2.48 -30.28
C ALA A 26 -9.01 3.36 -29.10
N ASP A 27 -10.33 3.56 -28.98
CA ASP A 27 -10.97 4.27 -27.86
C ASP A 27 -11.48 3.30 -26.75
N PHE A 28 -11.44 1.99 -27.02
CA PHE A 28 -11.74 0.94 -26.04
C PHE A 28 -11.08 -0.39 -26.42
N CYS A 29 -10.84 -1.24 -25.42
CA CYS A 29 -10.34 -2.60 -25.57
C CYS A 29 -11.47 -3.56 -25.90
N ARG A 30 -11.34 -4.28 -27.04
CA ARG A 30 -12.33 -5.27 -27.48
C ARG A 30 -12.29 -6.58 -26.69
N GLU A 31 -11.23 -6.83 -25.94
CA GLU A 31 -11.06 -8.06 -25.16
C GLU A 31 -11.67 -7.95 -23.75
N CYS A 32 -11.45 -6.83 -23.05
CA CYS A 32 -11.95 -6.66 -21.67
C CYS A 32 -12.98 -5.54 -21.51
N GLY A 33 -13.25 -4.73 -22.54
CA GLY A 33 -14.21 -3.64 -22.48
C GLY A 33 -13.70 -2.36 -21.81
N SER A 34 -12.43 -2.32 -21.40
CA SER A 34 -11.79 -1.13 -20.81
C SER A 34 -11.75 0.03 -21.81
N SER A 35 -11.98 1.27 -21.39
CA SER A 35 -12.20 2.47 -22.20
C SER A 35 -11.93 3.76 -21.40
N ASP A 36 -12.23 4.92 -21.98
CA ASP A 36 -12.10 6.22 -21.31
C ASP A 36 -12.81 6.33 -19.95
N SER A 37 -13.83 5.51 -19.66
CA SER A 37 -14.48 5.51 -18.35
C SER A 37 -13.66 4.88 -17.22
N ASP A 38 -12.63 4.10 -17.54
CA ASP A 38 -11.84 3.31 -16.59
C ASP A 38 -10.36 3.70 -16.57
N GLY A 39 -10.07 4.95 -16.91
CA GLY A 39 -8.76 5.56 -16.68
C GLY A 39 -7.86 5.63 -17.92
N TRP A 40 -8.41 5.48 -19.12
CA TRP A 40 -7.66 5.71 -20.38
C TRP A 40 -7.51 7.18 -20.75
N ARG A 41 -8.23 8.08 -20.06
CA ARG A 41 -8.14 9.51 -20.32
C ARG A 41 -6.79 10.03 -19.88
N ASP A 42 -6.16 10.81 -20.75
CA ASP A 42 -4.94 11.55 -20.44
C ASP A 42 -5.19 12.62 -19.36
N GLU A 43 -6.44 13.09 -19.27
CA GLU A 43 -6.89 14.09 -18.31
C GLU A 43 -7.36 13.41 -17.03
N VAL A 44 -6.49 13.42 -16.02
CA VAL A 44 -6.80 13.06 -14.63
C VAL A 44 -7.04 14.36 -13.86
N ASP A 45 -8.24 14.50 -13.30
CA ASP A 45 -8.57 15.58 -12.38
C ASP A 45 -8.01 15.21 -11.00
N PHE A 46 -6.90 15.84 -10.64
CA PHE A 46 -6.25 15.63 -9.35
C PHE A 46 -6.88 16.44 -8.22
N GLY A 47 -7.91 17.25 -8.51
CA GLY A 47 -8.41 18.23 -7.56
C GLY A 47 -7.38 19.32 -7.24
N ASP A 48 -7.80 20.32 -6.46
CA ASP A 48 -6.89 21.34 -5.91
C ASP A 48 -6.32 20.89 -4.54
N ASP A 49 -6.76 19.75 -4.02
CA ASP A 49 -6.32 19.15 -2.78
C ASP A 49 -5.07 18.28 -2.97
N GLU A 50 -4.01 18.61 -2.23
CA GLU A 50 -2.79 17.81 -2.21
C GLU A 50 -3.08 16.47 -1.52
N PHE A 51 -3.00 15.36 -2.26
CA PHE A 51 -3.24 14.02 -1.73
C PHE A 51 -2.19 13.65 -0.67
N ASP A 52 -2.60 13.52 0.59
CA ASP A 52 -1.73 13.10 1.69
C ASP A 52 -1.49 11.58 1.66
N TYR A 53 -0.39 11.18 1.02
CA TYR A 53 0.04 9.79 0.93
C TYR A 53 0.32 9.17 2.31
N ASP A 54 0.87 9.94 3.25
CA ASP A 54 1.24 9.44 4.58
C ASP A 54 -0.01 9.16 5.43
N GLU A 55 -1.02 10.02 5.36
CA GLU A 55 -2.33 9.82 6.00
C GLU A 55 -3.04 8.60 5.44
N TYR A 56 -3.15 8.48 4.11
CA TYR A 56 -3.78 7.32 3.46
C TYR A 56 -3.11 5.99 3.86
N VAL A 57 -1.78 5.93 3.81
CA VAL A 57 -1.03 4.71 4.21
C VAL A 57 -1.28 4.37 5.68
N LYS A 58 -1.37 5.38 6.53
CA LYS A 58 -1.66 5.17 7.95
C LYS A 58 -3.09 4.69 8.18
N GLU A 59 -4.09 5.23 7.51
CA GLU A 59 -5.48 4.80 7.71
C GLU A 59 -5.74 3.40 7.16
N GLU A 60 -5.28 3.12 5.94
CA GLU A 60 -5.59 1.88 5.23
C GLU A 60 -4.61 0.73 5.56
N PHE A 61 -3.34 1.05 5.84
CA PHE A 61 -2.28 0.06 6.01
C PHE A 61 -1.56 0.15 7.34
N SER A 62 -2.01 0.96 8.31
CA SER A 62 -1.42 0.87 9.63
C SER A 62 -1.66 -0.52 10.21
N ALA A 63 -0.57 -1.13 10.66
CA ALA A 63 -0.56 -2.42 11.35
C ALA A 63 -1.15 -2.29 12.76
N SER A 64 -2.39 -1.82 12.87
CA SER A 64 -3.16 -1.70 14.11
C SER A 64 -3.44 -3.06 14.77
N GLY A 65 -3.06 -4.17 14.15
CA GLY A 65 -3.10 -5.51 14.73
C GLY A 65 -1.93 -5.89 15.64
N LEU A 66 -0.84 -5.12 15.71
CA LEU A 66 0.24 -5.42 16.65
C LEU A 66 -0.06 -4.79 18.00
N ASN A 67 -0.90 -5.48 18.80
CA ASN A 67 -1.01 -5.27 20.23
C ASN A 67 0.37 -5.52 20.88
N ARG A 68 1.21 -4.48 20.90
CA ARG A 68 2.53 -4.44 21.52
C ARG A 68 2.46 -4.18 23.02
N GLN A 69 1.28 -4.30 23.64
CA GLN A 69 1.13 -4.18 25.08
C GLN A 69 1.32 -5.55 25.70
N THR A 70 2.57 -5.91 26.03
CA THR A 70 2.81 -7.01 26.96
C THR A 70 2.00 -6.72 28.22
N PRO A 71 1.07 -7.59 28.65
CA PRO A 71 0.23 -7.33 29.80
C PRO A 71 1.12 -7.00 31.00
N THR A 72 0.74 -6.00 31.79
CA THR A 72 1.51 -5.49 32.94
C THR A 72 1.91 -6.59 33.91
N LEU A 73 1.11 -7.67 34.01
CA LEU A 73 1.41 -8.86 34.78
C LEU A 73 2.71 -9.56 34.35
N TRP A 74 3.00 -9.61 33.05
CA TRP A 74 4.20 -10.25 32.53
C TRP A 74 5.48 -9.50 32.93
N ARG A 75 5.39 -8.18 33.13
CA ARG A 75 6.50 -7.38 33.67
C ARG A 75 6.83 -7.76 35.11
N TRP A 76 5.82 -7.96 35.94
CA TRP A 76 6.00 -8.40 37.33
C TRP A 76 6.53 -9.83 37.42
N VAL A 77 6.05 -10.74 36.56
CA VAL A 77 6.56 -12.11 36.46
C VAL A 77 8.04 -12.12 36.09
N ALA A 78 8.44 -11.36 35.07
CA ALA A 78 9.85 -11.25 34.67
C ALA A 78 10.73 -10.71 35.81
N MET A 79 10.25 -9.69 36.53
CA MET A 79 10.98 -9.12 37.66
C MET A 79 11.16 -10.12 38.80
N GLY A 80 10.10 -10.88 39.14
CA GLY A 80 10.14 -11.94 40.13
C GLY A 80 11.13 -13.06 39.77
N LEU A 81 11.15 -13.48 38.50
CA LEU A 81 12.11 -14.49 38.01
C LEU A 81 13.56 -14.01 38.10
N ILE A 82 13.83 -12.76 37.74
CA ILE A 82 15.19 -12.18 37.82
C ILE A 82 15.68 -12.14 39.28
N VAL A 83 14.83 -11.69 40.20
CA VAL A 83 15.17 -11.65 41.64
C VAL A 83 15.39 -13.06 42.19
N LEU A 84 14.53 -14.01 41.84
CA LEU A 84 14.65 -15.41 42.28
C LEU A 84 15.95 -16.04 41.76
N LEU A 85 16.26 -15.87 40.47
CA LEU A 85 17.52 -16.36 39.89
C LEU A 85 18.74 -15.70 40.53
N GLY A 86 18.70 -14.40 40.81
CA GLY A 86 19.77 -13.69 41.51
C GLY A 86 19.99 -14.22 42.93
N LEU A 87 18.92 -14.48 43.69
CA LEU A 87 19.01 -15.08 45.02
C LEU A 87 19.58 -16.49 44.97
N VAL A 88 19.14 -17.34 44.04
CA VAL A 88 19.67 -18.70 43.86
C VAL A 88 21.15 -18.65 43.50
N PHE A 89 21.56 -17.74 42.61
CA PHE A 89 22.96 -17.57 42.21
C PHE A 89 23.84 -17.11 43.37
N LEU A 90 23.38 -16.13 44.16
CA LEU A 90 24.07 -15.66 45.37
C LEU A 90 24.22 -16.76 46.43
N LEU A 91 23.19 -17.60 46.60
CA LEU A 91 23.25 -18.74 47.52
C LEU A 91 24.16 -19.86 47.00
N ALA A 92 24.28 -20.03 45.69
CA ALA A 92 25.16 -21.04 45.08
C ALA A 92 26.65 -20.63 45.07
N LEU A 93 26.94 -19.32 45.11
CA LEU A 93 28.30 -18.76 45.14
C LEU A 93 28.84 -18.47 46.54
N ARG A 94 28.03 -18.75 47.57
CA ARG A 94 28.38 -18.58 48.98
C ARG A 94 28.69 -19.92 49.62
#